data_AF-A0A800E9G0-F1
#
_entry.id   AF-A0A800E9G0-F1
#
_cell.length_a   1.000
_cell.length_b   1.000
_cell.length_c   1.000
_cell.angle_alpha   90.00
_cell.angle_beta   90.00
_cell.angle_gamma   90.00
#
_symmetry.space_group_name_H-M   'P 1'
#
loop_
_entity.id
_entity.type
_entity.pdbx_description
1 polymer ?
#
loop_
_entity_poly.entity_id
_entity_poly.type
_entity_poly.pdbx_seq_one_letter_code
_entity_poly.pdbx_strand_id
1 'polypeptide(L)'
;MNIVRCKVKSPHREEYLKVCDEMPRFNGQISAKFVETAKNEFTMIGEWNSEDDVAKARPEMIKFLDKLRHTLEELSPELGVTDPSSGTVVIEK
;
A
#
# COMPACT_ATOMS: atom_id res chain seq x y z
N MET A 1 -9.59 7.76 0.35
CA MET A 1 -8.17 7.45 0.66
C MET A 1 -8.04 5.99 1.08
N ASN A 2 -6.92 5.35 0.74
CA ASN A 2 -6.47 4.14 1.44
C ASN A 2 -5.05 4.36 1.98
N ILE A 3 -4.79 3.84 3.17
CA ILE A 3 -3.53 3.98 3.90
C ILE A 3 -3.12 2.58 4.32
N VAL A 4 -1.96 2.10 3.86
CA VAL A 4 -1.51 0.74 4.12
C VAL A 4 -0.11 0.78 4.67
N ARG A 5 0.05 0.34 5.91
CA ARG A 5 1.37 0.20 6.55
C ARG A 5 1.91 -1.21 6.33
N CYS A 6 3.22 -1.30 6.10
CA CYS A 6 3.94 -2.56 6.05
C CYS A 6 5.36 -2.38 6.59
N LYS A 7 6.00 -3.49 6.91
CA LYS A 7 7.41 -3.54 7.26
C LYS A 7 8.12 -4.47 6.29
N VAL A 8 9.26 -4.06 5.76
CA VAL A 8 10.00 -4.77 4.72
C VAL A 8 11.21 -5.46 5.32
N LYS A 9 11.40 -6.74 4.96
CA LYS A 9 12.59 -7.49 5.35
C LYS A 9 13.83 -6.79 4.80
N SER A 10 14.82 -6.56 5.65
CA SER A 10 16.03 -5.80 5.28
C SER A 10 16.71 -6.27 3.97
N PRO A 11 16.83 -7.58 3.67
CA PRO A 11 17.43 -8.03 2.41
C PRO A 11 16.61 -7.72 1.15
N HIS A 12 15.31 -7.47 1.27
CA HIS A 12 14.39 -7.28 0.15
C HIS A 12 14.01 -5.81 -0.09
N ARG A 13 14.66 -4.86 0.58
CA ARG A 13 14.34 -3.43 0.47
C ARG A 13 14.34 -2.93 -0.97
N GLU A 14 15.42 -3.19 -1.71
CA GLU A 14 15.56 -2.71 -3.08
C GLU A 14 14.53 -3.34 -4.02
N GLU A 15 14.26 -4.63 -3.84
CA GLU A 15 13.22 -5.36 -4.58
C GLU A 15 11.83 -4.76 -4.32
N TYR A 16 11.48 -4.50 -3.06
CA TYR A 16 10.23 -3.85 -2.68
C TYR A 16 10.08 -2.48 -3.35
N LEU A 17 11.10 -1.63 -3.26
CA LEU A 17 11.07 -0.29 -3.84
C LEU A 17 10.91 -0.33 -5.36
N LYS A 18 11.60 -1.26 -6.03
CA LYS A 18 11.46 -1.46 -7.48
C LYS A 18 10.04 -1.88 -7.87
N VAL A 19 9.45 -2.85 -7.16
CA VAL A 19 8.07 -3.29 -7.45
C VAL A 19 7.06 -2.18 -7.20
N CYS A 20 7.26 -1.36 -6.15
CA CYS A 20 6.43 -0.19 -5.87
C CYS A 20 6.55 0.90 -6.95
N ASP A 21 7.75 1.15 -7.49
CA ASP A 21 7.96 2.10 -8.57
C ASP A 21 7.30 1.66 -9.89
N GLU A 22 7.28 0.35 -10.14
CA GLU A 22 6.59 -0.27 -11.27
C GLU A 22 5.07 -0.43 -11.05
N MET A 23 4.52 0.02 -9.92
CA MET A 23 3.10 -0.12 -9.61
C MET A 23 2.26 0.64 -10.65
N PRO A 24 1.34 -0.04 -11.36
CA PRO A 24 0.46 0.64 -12.30
C PRO A 24 -0.50 1.56 -11.55
N ARG A 25 -0.90 2.66 -12.19
CA ARG A 25 -2.04 3.44 -11.73
C ARG A 25 -3.32 2.62 -11.90
N PHE A 26 -4.06 2.43 -10.81
CA PHE A 26 -5.35 1.74 -10.86
C PHE A 26 -6.46 2.67 -11.38
N ASN A 27 -7.52 2.09 -11.94
CA ASN A 27 -8.67 2.88 -12.37
C ASN A 27 -9.30 3.61 -11.18
N GLY A 28 -9.57 4.91 -11.33
CA GLY A 28 -10.07 5.78 -10.26
C GLY A 28 -9.02 6.26 -9.25
N GLN A 29 -7.75 5.85 -9.36
CA GLN A 29 -6.66 6.33 -8.52
C GLN A 29 -6.11 7.67 -9.03
N ILE A 30 -6.10 8.67 -8.15
CA ILE A 30 -5.58 10.02 -8.39
C ILE A 30 -4.07 10.04 -8.18
N SER A 31 -3.61 9.53 -7.04
CA SER A 31 -2.19 9.48 -6.69
C SER A 31 -1.87 8.30 -5.78
N ALA A 32 -0.60 7.87 -5.78
CA ALA A 32 -0.05 6.94 -4.81
C ALA A 32 1.26 7.51 -4.28
N LYS A 33 1.45 7.48 -2.97
CA LYS A 33 2.65 7.96 -2.29
C LYS A 33 3.16 6.85 -1.38
N PHE A 34 4.45 6.55 -1.44
CA PHE A 34 5.11 5.59 -0.56
C PHE A 34 6.02 6.38 0.39
N VAL A 35 5.72 6.33 1.68
CA VAL A 35 6.43 7.11 2.70
C VAL A 35 7.14 6.15 3.63
N GLU A 36 8.45 6.31 3.80
CA GLU A 36 9.19 5.60 4.84
C GLU A 36 9.09 6.37 6.15
N THR A 37 8.41 5.79 7.14
CA THR A 37 8.14 6.44 8.44
C THR A 37 9.13 6.02 9.52
N ALA A 38 9.79 4.88 9.33
CA ALA A 38 10.93 4.39 10.11
C ALA A 38 11.75 3.45 9.23
N LYS A 39 12.93 3.01 9.68
CA LYS A 39 13.81 2.13 8.90
C LYS A 39 13.06 0.87 8.44
N ASN A 40 12.87 0.73 7.13
CA ASN A 40 12.11 -0.34 6.46
C ASN A 40 10.63 -0.42 6.84
N GLU A 41 10.05 0.61 7.43
CA GLU A 41 8.61 0.72 7.66
C GLU A 41 8.02 1.73 6.68
N PHE A 42 7.12 1.25 5.83
CA PHE A 42 6.54 2.03 4.76
C PHE A 42 5.03 2.16 4.94
N THR A 43 4.53 3.35 4.63
CA THR A 43 3.11 3.65 4.53
C THR A 43 2.79 4.05 3.09
N MET A 44 1.98 3.25 2.41
CA MET A 44 1.40 3.60 1.12
C MET A 44 0.13 4.43 1.36
N ILE A 45 0.03 5.58 0.72
CA ILE A 45 -1.13 6.45 0.75
C ILE A 45 -1.66 6.57 -0.67
N GLY A 46 -2.84 5.99 -0.92
CA GLY A 46 -3.54 6.11 -2.18
C GLY A 46 -4.71 7.07 -2.09
N GLU A 47 -4.77 7.97 -3.06
CA GLU A 47 -5.83 8.94 -3.26
C GLU A 47 -6.70 8.52 -4.44
N TRP A 48 -8.02 8.64 -4.29
CA TRP A 48 -9.00 8.05 -5.20
C TRP A 48 -10.18 9.00 -5.37
N ASN A 49 -10.83 8.93 -6.54
CA ASN A 49 -12.01 9.73 -6.84
C ASN A 49 -13.19 9.43 -5.88
N SER A 50 -13.32 8.19 -5.43
CA SER A 50 -14.38 7.75 -4.52
C SER A 50 -13.98 6.50 -3.72
N GLU A 51 -14.72 6.19 -2.65
CA GLU A 51 -14.57 4.91 -1.93
C GLU A 51 -14.99 3.70 -2.77
N ASP A 52 -15.92 3.88 -3.70
CA ASP A 52 -16.36 2.84 -4.63
C ASP A 52 -15.25 2.46 -5.63
N ASP A 53 -14.46 3.43 -6.09
CA ASP A 53 -13.29 3.16 -6.92
C ASP A 53 -12.23 2.33 -6.16
N VAL A 54 -12.03 2.60 -4.87
CA VAL A 54 -11.17 1.76 -4.02
C VAL A 54 -11.71 0.34 -4.00
N ALA A 55 -13.01 0.16 -3.74
CA ALA A 55 -13.65 -1.16 -3.67
C ALA A 55 -13.50 -1.95 -4.99
N LYS A 56 -13.74 -1.29 -6.13
CA LYS A 56 -13.57 -1.87 -7.48
C LYS A 56 -12.12 -2.23 -7.79
N ALA A 57 -11.15 -1.46 -7.30
CA ALA A 57 -9.73 -1.71 -7.51
C ALA A 57 -9.14 -2.79 -6.58
N ARG A 58 -9.83 -3.18 -5.50
CA ARG A 58 -9.31 -4.16 -4.52
C ARG A 58 -8.75 -5.44 -5.13
N PRO A 59 -9.42 -6.10 -6.10
CA PRO A 59 -8.88 -7.33 -6.70
C PRO A 59 -7.52 -7.11 -7.37
N GLU A 60 -7.34 -5.99 -8.08
CA GLU A 60 -6.07 -5.66 -8.74
C GLU A 60 -4.99 -5.23 -7.73
N MET A 61 -5.37 -4.50 -6.67
CA MET A 61 -4.45 -4.17 -5.57
C MET A 61 -3.95 -5.44 -4.85
N ILE A 62 -4.81 -6.43 -4.63
CA ILE A 62 -4.43 -7.71 -4.03
C ILE A 62 -3.44 -8.45 -4.95
N LYS A 63 -3.72 -8.53 -6.25
CA LYS A 63 -2.79 -9.13 -7.23
C LYS A 63 -1.43 -8.44 -7.24
N PHE A 64 -1.41 -7.11 -7.12
CA PHE A 64 -0.16 -6.36 -6.99
C PHE A 64 0.56 -6.70 -5.67
N LEU A 65 -0.16 -6.70 -4.55
CA LEU A 65 0.39 -7.01 -3.23
C LEU A 65 1.00 -8.42 -3.18
N ASP A 66 0.37 -9.40 -3.83
CA ASP A 66 0.87 -10.78 -3.88
C ASP A 66 2.23 -10.89 -4.59
N LYS A 67 2.61 -9.93 -5.45
CA LYS A 67 3.94 -9.88 -6.09
C LYS A 67 5.07 -9.49 -5.13
N LEU A 68 4.76 -8.78 -4.05
CA LEU A 68 5.75 -8.27 -3.10
C LEU A 68 5.56 -8.81 -1.68
N ARG A 69 4.53 -9.63 -1.43
CA ARG A 69 4.18 -10.13 -0.10
C ARG A 69 5.32 -10.89 0.57
N HIS A 70 6.15 -11.59 -0.20
CA HIS A 70 7.32 -12.31 0.32
C HIS A 70 8.40 -11.38 0.87
N THR A 71 8.46 -10.12 0.39
CA THR A 71 9.39 -9.10 0.86
C THR A 71 9.02 -8.54 2.24
N LEU A 72 7.80 -8.77 2.71
CA LEU A 72 7.25 -8.15 3.92
C LEU A 72 7.47 -9.00 5.18
N GLU A 73 7.64 -8.32 6.30
CA GLU A 73 7.65 -8.90 7.65
C GLU A 73 6.20 -9.07 8.16
N GLU A 74 5.97 -10.07 9.00
CA GLU A 74 4.73 -10.21 9.75
C GLU A 74 4.67 -9.12 10.83
N LEU A 75 3.60 -8.34 10.85
CA LEU A 75 3.32 -7.28 11.82
C LEU A 75 2.71 -7.87 13.11
N SER A 76 1.75 -8.77 12.96
CA SER A 76 1.14 -9.55 14.04
C SER A 76 0.35 -10.74 13.46
N PRO A 77 -0.04 -11.74 14.28
CA PRO A 77 -0.89 -12.84 13.83
C PRO A 77 -2.25 -12.39 13.27
N GLU A 78 -2.80 -11.28 13.77
CA GLU A 78 -4.09 -10.73 13.36
C GLU A 78 -4.01 -9.89 12.07
N LEU A 79 -2.94 -9.10 11.91
CA LEU A 79 -2.74 -8.22 10.75
C LEU A 79 -2.05 -8.95 9.59
N GLY A 80 -1.29 -10.01 9.87
CA GLY A 80 -0.39 -10.61 8.90
C GLY A 80 0.72 -9.63 8.53
N VAL A 81 0.91 -9.35 7.25
CA VAL A 81 2.07 -8.56 6.74
C VAL A 81 1.76 -7.10 6.40
N THR A 82 0.49 -6.70 6.47
CA THR A 82 0.05 -5.34 6.16
C THR A 82 -1.04 -4.90 7.13
N ASP A 83 -1.06 -3.61 7.41
CA ASP A 83 -2.11 -2.97 8.22
C ASP A 83 -2.88 -1.97 7.33
N PRO A 84 -3.99 -2.40 6.70
CA PRO A 84 -4.74 -1.58 5.76
C PRO A 84 -5.86 -0.79 6.45
N SER A 85 -6.01 0.47 6.06
CA SER A 85 -7.11 1.36 6.44
C SER A 85 -7.64 2.11 5.21
N SER A 86 -8.90 2.53 5.23
CA SER A 86 -9.50 3.32 4.15
C SER A 86 -10.58 4.24 4.71
N GLY A 87 -10.81 5.37 4.05
CA GLY A 87 -11.87 6.30 4.42
C GLY A 87 -11.87 7.59 3.61
N THR A 88 -12.87 8.43 3.89
CA THR A 88 -13.07 9.75 3.28
C THR A 88 -12.17 10.80 3.92
N VAL A 89 -11.67 11.75 3.12
CA VAL A 89 -10.93 12.91 3.63
C VAL A 89 -11.92 13.86 4.30
N VAL A 90 -11.71 14.14 5.59
CA VAL A 90 -12.58 15.05 6.36
C VAL A 90 -12.10 16.51 6.25
N ILE A 91 -10.78 16.72 6.17
CA ILE A 91 -10.15 18.03 6.03
C ILE A 91 -8.93 17.88 5.11
N GLU A 92 -8.82 18.78 4.13
CA GLU A 92 -7.67 18.94 3.25
C GLU A 92 -7.20 20.40 3.30
N LYS A 93 -5.89 20.65 3.22
CA LYS A 93 -5.29 22.00 3.29
C LYS A 93 -4.23 22.17 2.22
#